data_AF-A0A4Y2UTS0-F1
#
_entry.id   AF-A0A4Y2UTS0-F1
#
_cell.length_a   1.000
_cell.length_b   1.000
_cell.length_c   1.000
_cell.angle_alpha   90.00
_cell.angle_beta   90.00
_cell.angle_gamma   90.00
#
_symmetry.space_group_name_H-M   'P 1'
#
loop_
_entity.id
_entity.type
_entity.pdbx_description
1 polymer ?
#
loop_
_entity_poly.entity_id
_entity_poly.type
_entity_poly.pdbx_seq_one_letter_code
_entity_poly.pdbx_strand_id
1 'polypeptide(L)'
;MPHVDVLCNQLQKTRTDAALIRKQVNVFQQSLEKERKRMDTVINEISASYETSRKRKRGNIHINRTAAAREICNVITNQVKERFCFISHYSAVSLFEAPKFQEYEKNFTTQILDQTTDVYSMLQKDRLKTEQGVIYRRSHFRNMTGAISLLQFITVKQFADYVF
;
A
#
# COMPACT_ATOMS: atom_id res chain seq x y z
N MET A 1 -12.93 12.08 -22.03
CA MET A 1 -13.10 13.30 -21.19
C MET A 1 -11.71 13.59 -20.65
N PRO A 2 -11.00 14.63 -21.12
CA PRO A 2 -9.54 14.72 -20.94
C PRO A 2 -9.09 14.59 -19.49
N HIS A 3 -9.84 15.18 -18.55
CA HIS A 3 -9.53 15.10 -17.12
C HIS A 3 -9.72 13.70 -16.51
N VAL A 4 -10.71 12.94 -16.99
CA VAL A 4 -10.93 11.55 -16.58
C VAL A 4 -9.82 10.66 -17.13
N ASP A 5 -9.41 10.89 -18.37
CA ASP A 5 -8.35 10.14 -19.03
C ASP A 5 -6.99 10.42 -18.34
N VAL A 6 -6.72 11.68 -17.99
CA VAL A 6 -5.53 12.07 -17.21
C VAL A 6 -5.54 11.44 -15.82
N LEU A 7 -6.65 11.51 -15.09
CA LEU A 7 -6.76 10.91 -13.76
C LEU A 7 -6.58 9.38 -13.83
N CYS A 8 -7.22 8.72 -14.79
CA CYS A 8 -7.10 7.28 -15.00
C CYS A 8 -5.65 6.89 -15.33
N ASN A 9 -4.97 7.64 -16.19
CA ASN A 9 -3.56 7.42 -16.51
C ASN A 9 -2.63 7.63 -15.31
N GLN A 10 -2.95 8.55 -14.39
CA GLN A 10 -2.17 8.71 -13.16
C GLN A 10 -2.40 7.55 -12.18
N LEU A 11 -3.65 7.10 -12.03
CA LEU A 11 -4.01 5.97 -11.16
C LEU A 11 -3.48 4.62 -11.68
N GLN A 12 -3.33 4.47 -13.00
CA GLN A 12 -2.76 3.27 -13.62
C GLN A 12 -1.23 3.17 -13.51
N LYS A 13 -0.54 4.22 -13.07
CA LYS A 13 0.92 4.17 -12.83
C LYS A 13 1.18 3.42 -11.53
N THR A 14 1.45 2.12 -11.61
CA THR A 14 1.91 1.33 -10.48
C THR A 14 3.35 1.72 -10.16
N ARG A 15 3.55 2.56 -9.13
CA ARG A 15 4.88 2.96 -8.63
C ARG A 15 5.20 2.36 -7.26
N THR A 16 4.38 1.44 -6.78
CA THR A 16 4.40 1.05 -5.37
C THR A 16 4.46 -0.46 -5.24
N ASP A 17 5.53 -0.93 -4.60
CA ASP A 17 5.76 -2.32 -4.20
C ASP A 17 5.28 -2.52 -2.75
N ALA A 18 4.74 -3.69 -2.44
CA ALA A 18 4.36 -4.10 -1.08
C ALA A 18 5.49 -3.85 -0.06
N ALA A 19 6.74 -4.14 -0.42
CA ALA A 19 7.88 -3.94 0.45
C ALA A 19 8.12 -2.44 0.72
N LEU A 20 8.01 -1.61 -0.32
CA LEU A 20 8.12 -0.16 -0.20
C LEU A 20 7.00 0.43 0.66
N ILE A 21 5.76 -0.03 0.47
CA ILE A 21 4.60 0.40 1.29
C ILE A 21 4.83 0.04 2.74
N ARG A 22 5.22 -1.21 3.02
CA ARG A 22 5.49 -1.68 4.39
C ARG A 22 6.57 -0.83 5.05
N LYS A 23 7.67 -0.56 4.33
CA LYS A 23 8.75 0.30 4.82
C LYS A 23 8.24 1.70 5.15
N GLN A 24 7.49 2.34 4.26
CA GLN A 24 7.03 3.72 4.48
C GLN A 24 5.96 3.83 5.56
N VAL A 25 5.05 2.85 5.64
CA VAL A 25 4.08 2.76 6.74
C VAL A 25 4.81 2.64 8.09
N ASN A 26 5.85 1.81 8.17
CA ASN A 26 6.65 1.68 9.39
C ASN A 26 7.37 2.98 9.76
N VAL A 27 8.00 3.65 8.79
CA VAL A 27 8.68 4.94 9.02
C VAL A 27 7.70 6.01 9.50
N PHE A 28 6.52 6.08 8.87
CA PHE A 28 5.47 7.00 9.27
C PHE A 28 4.99 6.74 10.69
N GLN A 29 4.70 5.47 11.02
CA GLN A 29 4.28 5.07 12.38
C GLN A 29 5.32 5.41 13.44
N GLN A 30 6.61 5.14 13.17
CA GLN A 30 7.70 5.49 14.09
C GLN A 30 7.82 7.01 14.30
N SER A 31 7.66 7.78 13.23
CA SER A 31 7.72 9.24 13.30
C SER A 31 6.55 9.81 14.11
N LEU A 32 5.35 9.30 13.89
CA LEU A 32 4.14 9.70 14.63
C LEU A 32 4.25 9.33 16.11
N GLU A 33 4.77 8.14 16.42
CA GLU A 33 4.99 7.70 17.80
C GLU A 33 6.04 8.56 18.52
N LYS A 34 7.08 9.00 17.80
CA LYS A 34 8.07 9.94 18.34
C LYS A 34 7.43 11.29 18.68
N GLU A 35 6.60 11.83 17.79
CA GLU A 35 5.88 13.09 18.06
C GLU A 35 4.88 12.93 19.21
N ARG A 36 4.17 11.81 19.27
CA ARG A 36 3.30 11.49 20.41
C ARG A 36 4.07 11.49 21.74
N LYS A 37 5.22 10.82 21.81
CA LYS A 37 6.05 10.77 23.03
C LYS A 37 6.60 12.14 23.43
N ARG A 38 6.91 13.01 22.46
CA ARG A 38 7.29 14.41 22.74
C ARG A 38 6.18 15.17 23.45
N MET A 39 4.91 14.88 23.15
CA MET A 39 3.77 15.48 23.85
C MET A 39 3.71 15.07 25.32
N ASP A 40 4.13 13.85 25.68
CA ASP A 40 4.20 13.40 27.08
C ASP A 40 5.23 14.22 27.88
N THR A 41 6.39 14.49 27.29
CA THR A 41 7.41 15.36 27.88
C THR A 41 6.86 16.76 28.14
N VAL A 42 6.15 17.35 27.16
CA VAL A 42 5.54 18.67 27.30
C VAL A 42 4.49 18.68 28.41
N ILE A 43 3.63 17.66 28.53
CA ILE A 43 2.66 17.58 29.65
C ILE A 43 3.38 17.53 30.99
N ASN A 44 4.44 16.74 31.11
CA ASN A 44 5.18 16.59 32.35
C ASN A 44 5.93 17.88 32.74
N GLU A 45 6.50 18.61 31.78
CA GLU A 45 7.17 19.90 31.99
C GLU A 45 6.19 21.00 32.40
N ILE A 46 5.04 21.09 31.70
CA ILE A 46 3.98 22.00 32.12
C ILE A 46 3.55 21.57 33.54
N SER A 47 3.54 20.26 33.84
CA SER A 47 3.23 19.74 35.17
C SER A 47 4.11 20.15 36.32
N ALA A 48 5.41 20.02 36.14
CA ALA A 48 6.37 20.53 37.10
C ALA A 48 6.25 22.05 37.29
N SER A 49 5.86 22.80 36.24
CA SER A 49 5.74 24.27 36.31
C SER A 49 4.53 24.78 37.11
N TYR A 50 3.44 24.00 37.25
CA TYR A 50 2.26 24.44 38.02
C TYR A 50 2.30 24.13 39.51
N GLU A 51 3.16 23.23 39.98
CA GLU A 51 3.38 23.07 41.42
C GLU A 51 3.90 24.36 42.08
N THR A 52 4.53 25.24 41.29
CA THR A 52 5.13 26.49 41.78
C THR A 52 4.28 27.76 41.56
N SER A 53 3.13 27.73 40.87
CA SER A 53 2.34 28.96 40.63
C SER A 53 0.80 28.79 40.62
N ARG A 54 0.09 29.64 41.37
CA ARG A 54 -1.39 29.68 41.51
C ARG A 54 -2.13 30.19 40.25
N LYS A 55 -1.88 29.66 39.05
CA LYS A 55 -2.58 30.03 37.80
C LYS A 55 -3.43 28.88 37.23
N ARG A 56 -4.50 28.51 37.94
CA ARG A 56 -5.37 27.35 37.61
C ARG A 56 -6.08 27.39 36.24
N LYS A 57 -6.34 28.57 35.65
CA LYS A 57 -7.17 28.67 34.44
C LYS A 57 -6.41 28.44 33.12
N ARG A 58 -5.09 28.72 33.07
CA ARG A 58 -4.27 28.60 31.83
C ARG A 58 -3.74 27.17 31.62
N GLY A 59 -3.41 26.46 32.71
CA GLY A 59 -2.95 25.06 32.66
C GLY A 59 -3.98 24.11 32.05
N ASN A 60 -5.26 24.25 32.41
CA ASN A 60 -6.34 23.42 31.85
C ASN A 60 -6.49 23.52 30.33
N ILE A 61 -6.22 24.67 29.71
CA ILE A 61 -6.31 24.84 28.26
C ILE A 61 -5.18 24.10 27.54
N HIS A 62 -3.95 24.18 28.07
CA HIS A 62 -2.80 23.47 27.50
C HIS A 62 -2.94 21.96 27.68
N ILE A 63 -3.36 21.48 28.85
CA ILE A 63 -3.63 20.06 29.10
C ILE A 63 -4.70 19.53 28.14
N ASN A 64 -5.79 20.27 27.93
CA ASN A 64 -6.86 19.87 27.01
C ASN A 64 -6.39 19.85 25.55
N ARG A 65 -5.59 20.84 25.11
CA ARG A 65 -4.99 20.84 23.77
C ARG A 65 -4.04 19.67 23.54
N THR A 66 -3.20 19.33 24.53
CA THR A 66 -2.27 18.21 24.39
C THR A 66 -3.00 16.87 24.41
N ALA A 67 -4.07 16.73 25.21
CA ALA A 67 -4.95 15.57 25.17
C ALA A 67 -5.62 15.41 23.80
N ALA A 68 -6.15 16.49 23.21
CA ALA A 68 -6.73 16.47 21.87
C ALA A 68 -5.70 16.11 20.78
N ALA A 69 -4.48 16.65 20.85
CA ALA A 69 -3.41 16.31 19.91
C ALA A 69 -3.03 14.82 20.00
N ARG A 70 -2.99 14.26 21.22
CA ARG A 70 -2.75 12.82 21.43
C ARG A 70 -3.84 11.98 20.80
N GLU A 71 -5.09 12.38 20.95
CA GLU A 71 -6.22 11.66 20.35
C GLU A 71 -6.17 11.70 18.82
N ILE A 72 -5.77 12.82 18.23
CA ILE A 72 -5.52 12.92 16.80
C ILE A 72 -4.41 11.94 16.36
N CYS A 73 -3.29 11.86 17.11
CA CYS A 73 -2.24 10.87 16.84
C CYS A 73 -2.74 9.42 16.96
N ASN A 74 -3.60 9.11 17.94
CA ASN A 74 -4.24 7.79 18.08
C ASN A 74 -5.06 7.45 16.83
N VAL A 75 -5.95 8.36 16.44
CA VAL A 75 -6.84 8.19 15.29
C VAL A 75 -6.02 7.98 14.01
N ILE A 76 -5.02 8.83 13.75
CA ILE A 76 -4.15 8.68 12.57
C ILE A 76 -3.42 7.33 12.60
N THR A 77 -2.89 6.93 13.75
CA THR A 77 -2.21 5.63 13.90
C THR A 77 -3.13 4.47 13.56
N ASN A 78 -4.35 4.48 14.11
CA ASN A 78 -5.35 3.43 13.88
C ASN A 78 -5.78 3.41 12.42
N GLN A 79 -6.02 4.57 11.82
CA GLN A 79 -6.36 4.68 10.40
C GLN A 79 -5.27 4.13 9.49
N VAL A 80 -4.01 4.39 9.78
CA VAL A 80 -2.88 3.81 9.02
C VAL A 80 -2.83 2.29 9.21
N LYS A 81 -3.00 1.80 10.44
CA LYS A 81 -3.03 0.35 10.70
C LYS A 81 -4.18 -0.33 9.95
N GLU A 82 -5.39 0.22 10.00
CA GLU A 82 -6.55 -0.33 9.30
C GLU A 82 -6.38 -0.31 7.78
N ARG A 83 -5.96 0.83 7.21
CA ARG A 83 -5.82 0.97 5.75
C ARG A 83 -4.71 0.11 5.17
N PHE A 84 -3.66 -0.16 5.94
CA PHE A 84 -2.49 -0.91 5.49
C PHE A 84 -2.31 -2.26 6.24
N CYS A 85 -3.34 -2.75 6.94
CA CYS A 85 -3.28 -4.06 7.62
C CYS A 85 -3.10 -5.20 6.61
N PHE A 86 -3.62 -5.01 5.39
CA PHE A 86 -3.63 -6.01 4.35
C PHE A 86 -3.01 -5.50 3.04
N ILE A 87 -1.70 -5.40 3.06
CA ILE A 87 -0.90 -5.05 1.87
C ILE A 87 -0.47 -6.28 1.06
N SER A 88 -0.81 -7.49 1.50
CA SER A 88 -0.37 -8.73 0.84
C SER A 88 -0.93 -8.87 -0.58
N HIS A 89 -2.06 -8.24 -0.89
CA HIS A 89 -2.60 -8.13 -2.25
C HIS A 89 -1.64 -7.46 -3.26
N TYR A 90 -0.72 -6.61 -2.80
CA TYR A 90 0.28 -6.02 -3.69
C TYR A 90 1.23 -7.07 -4.29
N SER A 91 1.46 -8.21 -3.61
CA SER A 91 2.25 -9.30 -4.19
C SER A 91 1.64 -9.80 -5.50
N ALA A 92 0.31 -9.90 -5.56
CA ALA A 92 -0.40 -10.29 -6.76
C ALA A 92 -0.27 -9.26 -7.87
N VAL A 93 -0.26 -7.96 -7.53
CA VAL A 93 -0.08 -6.87 -8.50
C VAL A 93 1.29 -6.98 -9.18
N SER A 94 2.33 -7.39 -8.46
CA SER A 94 3.67 -7.55 -9.02
C SER A 94 3.77 -8.65 -10.08
N LEU A 95 2.89 -9.66 -10.04
CA LEU A 95 2.80 -10.68 -11.10
C LEU A 95 2.31 -10.11 -12.45
N PHE A 96 1.72 -8.92 -12.45
CA PHE A 96 1.13 -8.30 -13.64
C PHE A 96 1.80 -6.96 -14.01
N GLU A 97 3.02 -6.73 -13.52
CA GLU A 97 3.84 -5.58 -13.92
C GLU A 97 4.43 -5.77 -15.32
N ALA A 98 3.68 -5.34 -16.35
CA ALA A 98 4.06 -5.50 -17.76
C ALA A 98 5.51 -5.12 -18.12
N PRO A 99 6.09 -4.02 -17.58
CA PRO A 99 7.50 -3.69 -17.85
C PRO A 99 8.51 -4.76 -17.41
N LYS A 100 8.15 -5.62 -16.44
CA LYS A 100 9.01 -6.68 -15.91
C LYS A 100 8.77 -8.05 -16.56
N PHE A 101 7.79 -8.18 -17.46
CA PHE A 101 7.44 -9.47 -18.08
C PHE A 101 8.61 -10.13 -18.81
N GLN A 102 9.47 -9.35 -19.47
CA GLN A 102 10.66 -9.89 -20.14
C GLN A 102 11.70 -10.42 -19.15
N GLU A 103 11.80 -9.83 -17.96
CA GLU A 103 12.63 -10.32 -16.87
C GLU A 103 12.03 -11.60 -16.29
N TYR A 104 10.72 -11.60 -16.03
CA TYR A 104 10.00 -12.73 -15.44
C TYR A 104 9.90 -13.96 -16.35
N GLU A 105 9.89 -13.75 -17.67
CA GLU A 105 10.01 -14.84 -18.65
C GLU A 105 11.32 -15.61 -18.47
N LYS A 106 12.43 -14.88 -18.26
CA LYS A 106 13.77 -15.48 -18.09
C LYS A 106 13.95 -16.06 -16.69
N ASN A 107 13.50 -15.32 -15.68
CA ASN A 107 13.64 -15.64 -14.27
C ASN A 107 12.25 -15.62 -13.61
N PHE A 108 11.57 -16.76 -13.63
CA PHE A 108 10.22 -16.85 -13.10
C PHE A 108 10.18 -16.54 -11.60
N THR A 109 9.25 -15.67 -11.18
CA THR A 109 9.12 -15.16 -9.81
C THR A 109 8.34 -16.10 -8.90
N THR A 110 8.88 -17.30 -8.67
CA THR A 110 8.23 -18.34 -7.83
C THR A 110 7.88 -17.83 -6.43
N GLN A 111 8.74 -17.03 -5.81
CA GLN A 111 8.47 -16.46 -4.49
C GLN A 111 7.20 -15.58 -4.46
N ILE A 112 6.99 -14.76 -5.50
CA ILE A 112 5.82 -13.87 -5.58
C ILE A 112 4.56 -14.69 -5.86
N LEU A 113 4.67 -15.73 -6.69
CA LEU A 113 3.60 -16.68 -6.94
C LEU A 113 3.17 -17.38 -5.65
N ASP A 114 4.12 -17.89 -4.87
CA ASP A 114 3.86 -18.57 -3.60
C ASP A 114 3.12 -17.66 -2.62
N GLN A 115 3.66 -16.45 -2.40
CA GLN A 115 3.03 -15.45 -1.54
C GLN A 115 1.62 -15.08 -2.01
N THR A 116 1.41 -15.00 -3.32
CA THR A 116 0.10 -14.70 -3.90
C THR A 116 -0.89 -15.84 -3.64
N THR A 117 -0.49 -17.09 -3.83
CA THR A 117 -1.36 -18.26 -3.61
C THR A 117 -1.64 -18.53 -2.14
N ASP A 118 -0.73 -18.16 -1.24
CA ASP A 118 -0.95 -18.20 0.21
C ASP A 118 -2.05 -17.21 0.64
N VAL A 119 -2.04 -16.01 0.06
CA VAL A 119 -3.03 -14.95 0.33
C VAL A 119 -4.37 -15.25 -0.33
N TYR A 120 -4.32 -15.80 -1.54
CA TYR A 120 -5.47 -16.09 -2.38
C TYR A 120 -5.57 -17.59 -2.64
N SER A 121 -5.93 -18.35 -1.61
CA SER A 121 -6.00 -19.82 -1.65
C SER A 121 -6.99 -20.38 -2.67
N MET A 122 -7.92 -19.56 -3.19
CA MET A 122 -8.81 -19.95 -4.28
C MET A 122 -8.09 -20.05 -5.64
N LEU A 123 -6.89 -19.48 -5.77
CA LEU A 123 -6.11 -19.52 -7.01
C LEU A 123 -5.34 -20.85 -7.12
N GLN A 124 -5.55 -21.55 -8.23
CA GLN A 124 -4.80 -22.77 -8.55
C GLN A 124 -3.37 -22.41 -8.98
N LYS A 125 -2.38 -22.72 -8.15
CA LYS A 125 -0.98 -22.31 -8.32
C LYS A 125 -0.38 -22.72 -9.66
N ASP A 126 -0.52 -23.99 -10.06
CA ASP A 126 0.09 -24.49 -11.30
C ASP A 126 -0.58 -23.90 -12.54
N ARG A 127 -1.90 -23.67 -12.46
CA ARG A 127 -2.65 -23.00 -13.51
C ARG A 127 -2.21 -21.54 -13.65
N LEU A 128 -2.14 -20.80 -12.55
CA LEU A 128 -1.69 -19.41 -12.54
C LEU A 128 -0.25 -19.28 -13.06
N LYS A 129 0.64 -20.20 -12.68
CA LYS A 129 2.01 -20.26 -13.19
C LYS A 129 2.05 -20.41 -14.71
N THR A 130 1.21 -21.30 -15.24
CA THR A 130 1.11 -21.56 -16.69
C THR A 130 0.57 -20.35 -17.44
N GLU A 131 -0.52 -19.75 -16.94
CA GLU A 131 -1.13 -18.55 -17.51
C GLU A 131 -0.16 -17.37 -17.53
N GLN A 132 0.60 -17.16 -16.44
CA GLN A 132 1.66 -16.14 -16.42
C GLN A 132 2.78 -16.42 -17.42
N GLY A 133 3.21 -17.67 -17.55
CA GLY A 133 4.20 -18.03 -18.57
C GLY A 133 3.73 -17.71 -20.00
N VAL A 134 2.43 -17.79 -20.28
CA VAL A 134 1.86 -17.36 -21.57
C VAL A 134 1.85 -15.82 -21.67
N ILE A 135 1.43 -15.14 -20.61
CA ILE A 135 1.37 -13.66 -20.56
C ILE A 135 2.76 -13.04 -20.76
N TYR A 136 3.79 -13.56 -20.08
CA TYR A 136 5.15 -13.01 -20.14
C TYR A 136 5.81 -13.18 -21.51
N ARG A 137 5.51 -14.28 -22.21
CA ARG A 137 6.08 -14.59 -23.54
C ARG A 137 5.48 -13.76 -24.68
N ARG A 138 4.17 -13.44 -24.62
CA ARG A 138 3.49 -12.77 -25.72
C ARG A 138 3.78 -11.27 -25.73
N SER A 139 4.30 -10.78 -26.86
CA SER A 139 4.67 -9.37 -27.06
C SER A 139 3.51 -8.39 -26.85
N HIS A 140 2.27 -8.79 -27.19
CA HIS A 140 1.08 -7.96 -26.97
C HIS A 140 0.89 -7.54 -25.51
N PHE A 141 1.19 -8.43 -24.55
CA PHE A 141 1.06 -8.13 -23.13
C PHE A 141 2.19 -7.25 -22.61
N ARG A 142 3.39 -7.34 -23.20
CA ARG A 142 4.55 -6.51 -22.80
C ARG A 142 4.33 -5.03 -23.05
N ASN A 143 3.53 -4.70 -24.05
CA ASN A 143 3.21 -3.32 -24.43
C ASN A 143 1.94 -2.80 -23.77
N MET A 144 1.24 -3.62 -22.98
CA MET A 144 0.04 -3.18 -22.28
C MET A 144 0.39 -2.40 -21.02
N THR A 145 -0.14 -1.18 -20.94
CA THR A 145 0.03 -0.34 -19.76
C THR A 145 -1.21 -0.44 -18.88
N GLY A 146 -1.00 -0.78 -17.60
CA GLY A 146 -2.04 -0.82 -16.58
C GLY A 146 -2.89 -2.09 -16.55
N ALA A 147 -3.47 -2.36 -15.39
CA ALA A 147 -4.29 -3.56 -15.14
C ALA A 147 -5.60 -3.60 -15.95
N ILE A 148 -6.17 -2.44 -16.29
CA ILE A 148 -7.43 -2.34 -17.05
C ILE A 148 -7.23 -2.83 -18.48
N SER A 149 -6.17 -2.39 -19.16
CA SER A 149 -5.85 -2.82 -20.52
C SER A 149 -5.64 -4.33 -20.59
N LEU A 150 -4.92 -4.87 -19.60
CA LEU A 150 -4.71 -6.31 -19.46
C LEU A 150 -6.02 -7.07 -19.23
N LEU A 151 -6.85 -6.61 -18.29
CA LEU A 151 -8.13 -7.22 -17.99
C LEU A 151 -9.08 -7.18 -19.20
N GLN A 152 -9.18 -6.04 -19.87
CA GLN A 152 -9.98 -5.89 -21.08
C GLN A 152 -9.51 -6.84 -22.17
N PHE A 153 -8.19 -6.98 -22.36
CA PHE A 153 -7.68 -7.93 -23.32
C PHE A 153 -8.06 -9.37 -22.97
N ILE A 154 -7.92 -9.76 -21.71
CA ILE A 154 -8.26 -11.12 -21.24
C ILE A 154 -9.78 -11.41 -21.33
N THR A 155 -10.61 -10.41 -21.07
CA THR A 155 -12.09 -10.56 -21.00
C THR A 155 -12.78 -10.38 -22.35
N VAL A 156 -12.32 -9.43 -23.17
CA VAL A 156 -12.90 -9.14 -24.50
C VAL A 156 -12.32 -10.08 -25.56
N LYS A 157 -11.02 -10.38 -25.49
CA LYS A 157 -10.43 -11.45 -26.30
C LYS A 157 -10.36 -12.70 -25.46
N GLN A 158 -11.48 -13.41 -25.40
CA GLN A 158 -11.52 -14.77 -24.88
C GLN A 158 -10.31 -15.52 -25.44
N PHE A 159 -9.46 -16.10 -24.59
CA PHE A 159 -8.25 -16.84 -25.01
C PHE A 159 -8.55 -17.98 -26.03
N ALA A 160 -9.83 -18.27 -26.28
CA ALA A 160 -10.35 -19.23 -27.24
C ALA A 160 -9.88 -19.00 -28.70
N ASP A 161 -9.66 -17.76 -29.13
CA ASP A 161 -9.23 -17.49 -30.53
C ASP A 161 -7.73 -17.64 -30.75
N TYR A 162 -6.96 -17.97 -29.70
CA TYR A 162 -5.49 -18.05 -29.74
C TYR A 162 -4.93 -19.34 -29.16
N VAL A 163 -5.73 -20.41 -29.14
CA VAL A 163 -5.27 -21.79 -28.97
C VAL A 163 -5.20 -22.42 -30.36
N PHE A 164 -4.07 -22.26 -31.04
CA PHE A 164 -3.37 -23.21 -31.93
C PHE A 164 -2.04 -22.56 -32.32
#